data_AF-A0AA36MBE7-F1
#
_entry.id   AF-A0AA36MBE7-F1
#
_cell.length_a   1.000
_cell.length_b   1.000
_cell.length_c   1.000
_cell.angle_alpha   90.00
_cell.angle_beta   90.00
_cell.angle_gamma   90.00
#
_symmetry.space_group_name_H-M   'P 1'
#
loop_
_entity.id
_entity.type
_entity.pdbx_description
1 polymer ?
#
loop_
_entity_poly.entity_id
_entity_poly.type
_entity_poly.pdbx_seq_one_letter_code
_entity_poly.pdbx_strand_id
1 'polypeptide(L)'
;MCYTHYVIIAHQGSPLTSEGTPSNLSSFFTSHPEHRHFYKGAENYTGDDVEKSERFDKLGDAILLFVHVLANVCENESVYRSFVRRVMYEHFDRSIDPALWKPFWDYWVGFLESKGPALTAEQKEAWKNFGTVFNAECQAYLTRMERPHA
;
A
#
# COMPACT_ATOMS: atom_id res chain seq x y z
N MET A 1 -17.64 9.93 0.13
CA MET A 1 -17.60 8.95 1.24
C MET A 1 -16.22 9.03 1.82
N CYS A 2 -16.13 9.46 3.08
CA CYS A 2 -14.85 9.65 3.76
C CYS A 2 -14.23 8.26 4.04
N TYR A 3 -13.11 7.92 3.38
CA TYR A 3 -12.41 6.64 3.54
C TYR A 3 -11.85 6.45 4.96
N THR A 4 -11.82 7.52 5.73
CA THR A 4 -11.41 7.58 7.14
C THR A 4 -12.17 6.59 8.02
N HIS A 5 -13.48 6.40 7.82
CA HIS A 5 -14.25 5.45 8.63
C HIS A 5 -13.81 4.00 8.40
N TYR A 6 -13.37 3.67 7.18
CA TYR A 6 -12.96 2.31 6.80
C TYR A 6 -11.53 1.98 7.20
N VAL A 7 -10.67 2.97 7.17
CA VAL A 7 -9.31 2.87 7.68
C VAL A 7 -9.29 2.73 9.22
N ILE A 8 -10.29 3.29 9.91
CA ILE A 8 -10.49 3.09 11.36
C ILE A 8 -11.01 1.68 11.69
N ILE A 9 -11.84 1.05 10.83
CA ILE A 9 -12.34 -0.32 11.07
C ILE A 9 -11.21 -1.35 11.05
N ALA A 10 -10.18 -1.16 10.22
CA ALA A 10 -8.96 -1.97 10.27
C ALA A 10 -8.22 -1.85 11.62
N HIS A 11 -8.45 -0.75 12.34
CA HIS A 11 -7.76 -0.39 13.58
C HIS A 11 -8.58 -0.68 14.85
N GLN A 12 -9.91 -0.83 14.76
CA GLN A 12 -10.78 -1.08 15.92
C GLN A 12 -10.85 -2.55 16.37
N GLY A 13 -10.16 -3.47 15.69
CA GLY A 13 -10.12 -4.89 16.06
C GLY A 13 -8.76 -5.58 16.00
N SER A 14 -7.75 -4.98 15.36
CA SER A 14 -6.42 -5.58 15.25
C SER A 14 -5.40 -4.70 15.97
N PRO A 15 -4.83 -5.15 17.11
CA PRO A 15 -3.56 -4.63 17.55
C PRO A 15 -2.59 -4.77 16.37
N LEU A 16 -1.87 -3.70 16.04
CA LEU A 16 -0.83 -3.68 15.01
C LEU A 16 0.20 -4.82 15.17
N THR A 17 0.19 -5.47 16.35
CA THR A 17 1.03 -6.56 16.79
C THR A 17 0.28 -7.52 17.73
N SER A 18 -0.92 -8.02 17.38
CA SER A 18 -1.44 -9.18 18.13
C SER A 18 -0.47 -10.34 17.89
N GLU A 19 0.14 -10.88 18.95
CA GLU A 19 1.05 -12.03 18.85
C GLU A 19 0.44 -13.11 17.95
N GLY A 20 1.11 -13.40 16.82
CA GLY A 20 0.73 -14.47 15.90
C GLY A 20 0.10 -14.06 14.56
N THR A 21 -0.21 -12.78 14.30
CA THR A 21 -0.80 -12.36 13.00
C THR A 21 0.25 -11.70 12.09
N PRO A 22 0.59 -12.27 10.92
CA PRO A 22 1.69 -11.78 10.06
C PRO A 22 1.56 -10.31 9.66
N SER A 23 2.65 -9.54 9.69
CA SER A 23 2.69 -8.15 9.23
C SER A 23 2.20 -8.00 7.76
N ASN A 24 1.87 -6.77 7.36
CA ASN A 24 1.49 -6.47 5.98
C ASN A 24 2.60 -6.88 4.98
N LEU A 25 3.86 -6.64 5.32
CA LEU A 25 5.00 -6.98 4.48
C LEU A 25 5.28 -8.48 4.48
N SER A 26 5.10 -9.18 5.62
CA SER A 26 5.22 -10.65 5.65
C SER A 26 4.17 -11.32 4.75
N SER A 27 2.93 -10.84 4.81
CA SER A 27 1.83 -11.30 3.95
C SER A 27 2.12 -11.01 2.48
N PHE A 28 2.65 -9.83 2.16
CA PHE A 28 3.04 -9.44 0.81
C PHE A 28 4.17 -10.31 0.26
N PHE A 29 5.23 -10.53 1.04
CA PHE A 29 6.36 -11.37 0.61
C PHE A 29 5.94 -12.82 0.38
N THR A 30 4.98 -13.34 1.16
CA THR A 30 4.48 -14.71 1.02
C THR A 30 3.60 -14.88 -0.22
N SER A 31 2.70 -13.92 -0.48
CA SER A 31 1.74 -13.99 -1.58
C SER A 31 2.29 -13.53 -2.93
N HIS A 32 3.30 -12.65 -2.93
CA HIS A 32 3.87 -12.05 -4.12
C HIS A 32 5.41 -12.12 -4.12
N PRO A 33 5.99 -13.34 -4.15
CA PRO A 33 7.43 -13.53 -4.12
C PRO A 33 8.15 -12.85 -5.29
N GLU A 34 7.48 -12.65 -6.41
CA GLU A 34 8.01 -11.97 -7.60
C GLU A 34 8.43 -10.52 -7.31
N HIS A 35 7.82 -9.84 -6.34
CA HIS A 35 8.13 -8.43 -6.02
C HIS A 35 9.31 -8.25 -5.05
N ARG A 36 9.87 -9.34 -4.51
CA ARG A 36 10.99 -9.28 -3.55
C ARG A 36 12.24 -8.66 -4.15
N HIS A 37 12.40 -8.69 -5.47
CA HIS A 37 13.54 -8.08 -6.17
C HIS A 37 13.64 -6.55 -5.98
N PHE A 38 12.55 -5.87 -5.61
CA PHE A 38 12.59 -4.44 -5.26
C PHE A 38 13.26 -4.17 -3.90
N TYR A 39 13.42 -5.19 -3.05
CA TYR A 39 13.92 -5.08 -1.70
C TYR A 39 15.36 -5.56 -1.63
N LYS A 40 16.30 -4.68 -2.01
CA LYS A 40 17.75 -4.99 -2.03
C LYS A 40 18.22 -5.66 -0.73
N GLY A 41 18.91 -6.78 -0.86
CA GLY A 41 19.42 -7.60 0.25
C GLY A 41 18.37 -8.47 0.95
N ALA A 42 17.12 -8.45 0.49
CA ALA A 42 16.02 -9.26 1.00
C ALA A 42 15.29 -10.03 -0.12
N GLU A 43 15.94 -10.22 -1.27
CA GLU A 43 15.35 -10.84 -2.46
C GLU A 43 14.89 -12.29 -2.20
N ASN A 44 15.55 -12.98 -1.27
CA ASN A 44 15.26 -14.36 -0.89
C ASN A 44 14.54 -14.49 0.46
N TYR A 45 14.12 -13.37 1.09
CA TYR A 45 13.42 -13.43 2.37
C TYR A 45 12.09 -14.17 2.25
N THR A 46 11.78 -14.97 3.26
CA THR A 46 10.46 -15.56 3.50
C THR A 46 9.59 -14.60 4.33
N GLY A 47 8.29 -14.89 4.46
CA GLY A 47 7.42 -14.15 5.38
C GLY A 47 7.93 -14.16 6.83
N ASP A 48 8.53 -15.27 7.27
CA ASP A 48 9.10 -15.41 8.61
C ASP A 48 10.37 -14.56 8.80
N ASP A 49 11.19 -14.41 7.76
CA ASP A 49 12.37 -13.55 7.80
C ASP A 49 11.97 -12.07 7.88
N VAL A 50 10.89 -11.69 7.18
CA VAL A 50 10.32 -10.35 7.20
C VAL A 50 9.77 -10.02 8.59
N GLU A 51 9.03 -10.95 9.20
CA GLU A 51 8.38 -10.75 10.50
C GLU A 51 9.38 -10.53 11.65
N LYS A 52 10.61 -11.03 11.52
CA LYS A 52 11.66 -10.91 12.53
C LYS A 52 12.61 -9.74 12.28
N SER A 53 12.38 -8.96 11.23
CA SER A 53 13.33 -7.96 10.75
C SER A 53 12.88 -6.54 11.09
N GLU A 54 13.66 -5.86 11.94
CA GLU A 54 13.44 -4.46 12.32
C GLU A 54 13.35 -3.50 11.11
N ARG A 55 14.07 -3.81 10.01
CA ARG A 55 13.95 -3.07 8.75
C ARG A 55 12.51 -3.09 8.21
N PHE A 56 11.86 -4.23 8.29
CA PHE A 56 10.53 -4.46 7.75
C PHE A 56 9.45 -4.01 8.73
N ASP A 57 9.71 -3.99 10.03
CA ASP A 57 8.84 -3.29 11.00
C ASP A 57 8.71 -1.81 10.62
N LYS A 58 9.85 -1.13 10.42
CA LYS A 58 9.90 0.29 10.01
C LYS A 58 9.23 0.55 8.66
N LEU A 59 9.42 -0.35 7.69
CA LEU A 59 8.76 -0.24 6.38
C LEU A 59 7.25 -0.50 6.49
N GLY A 60 6.84 -1.42 7.35
CA GLY A 60 5.43 -1.74 7.64
C GLY A 60 4.71 -0.51 8.20
N ASP A 61 5.30 0.16 9.17
CA ASP A 61 4.76 1.40 9.75
C ASP A 61 4.66 2.52 8.70
N ALA A 62 5.69 2.67 7.86
CA ALA A 62 5.71 3.70 6.83
C ALA A 62 4.59 3.52 5.78
N ILE A 63 4.38 2.29 5.30
CA ILE A 63 3.32 2.03 4.31
C ILE A 63 1.93 2.19 4.92
N LEU A 64 1.74 1.78 6.19
CA LEU A 64 0.49 2.02 6.91
C LEU A 64 0.22 3.53 6.99
N LEU A 65 1.20 4.32 7.46
CA LEU A 65 1.08 5.77 7.55
C LEU A 65 0.70 6.40 6.21
N PHE A 66 1.34 5.99 5.10
CA PHE A 66 1.04 6.53 3.78
C PHE A 66 -0.40 6.26 3.35
N VAL A 67 -0.91 5.04 3.54
CA VAL A 67 -2.31 4.73 3.20
C VAL A 67 -3.27 5.49 4.12
N HIS A 68 -2.96 5.62 5.41
CA HIS A 68 -3.72 6.43 6.35
C HIS A 68 -3.82 7.89 5.89
N VAL A 69 -2.69 8.52 5.57
CA VAL A 69 -2.67 9.91 5.11
C VAL A 69 -3.46 10.06 3.82
N LEU A 70 -3.21 9.21 2.81
CA LEU A 70 -3.93 9.24 1.54
C LEU A 70 -5.45 9.14 1.73
N ALA A 71 -5.92 8.24 2.60
CA ALA A 71 -7.35 8.08 2.90
C ALA A 71 -7.96 9.25 3.68
N ASN A 72 -7.16 9.94 4.52
CA ASN A 72 -7.62 11.11 5.27
C ASN A 72 -7.68 12.38 4.41
N VAL A 73 -6.82 12.50 3.39
CA VAL A 73 -6.74 13.70 2.55
C VAL A 73 -7.45 13.54 1.21
N CYS A 74 -8.05 12.39 0.90
CA CYS A 74 -8.63 12.09 -0.42
C CYS A 74 -9.75 13.05 -0.86
N GLU A 75 -10.42 13.72 0.08
CA GLU A 75 -11.45 14.72 -0.23
C GLU A 75 -10.84 16.11 -0.51
N ASN A 76 -9.58 16.34 -0.16
CA ASN A 76 -8.81 17.52 -0.57
C ASN A 76 -7.89 17.14 -1.74
N GLU A 77 -8.42 17.26 -2.96
CA GLU A 77 -7.74 16.82 -4.18
C GLU A 77 -6.31 17.38 -4.33
N SER A 78 -6.10 18.65 -3.99
CA SER A 78 -4.79 19.30 -4.11
C SER A 78 -3.74 18.68 -3.18
N VAL A 79 -4.14 18.38 -1.93
CA VAL A 79 -3.27 17.74 -0.94
C VAL A 79 -3.06 16.27 -1.28
N TYR A 80 -4.13 15.57 -1.67
CA TYR A 80 -4.08 14.18 -2.10
C TYR A 80 -3.09 13.97 -3.24
N ARG A 81 -3.26 14.69 -4.36
CA ARG A 81 -2.37 14.57 -5.53
C ARG A 81 -0.93 14.93 -5.17
N SER A 82 -0.72 15.95 -4.34
CA SER A 82 0.63 16.32 -3.87
C SER A 82 1.28 15.22 -3.05
N PHE A 83 0.51 14.55 -2.19
CA PHE A 83 1.00 13.44 -1.39
C PHE A 83 1.27 12.19 -2.24
N VAL A 84 0.42 11.87 -3.23
CA VAL A 84 0.68 10.80 -4.21
C VAL A 84 2.03 11.02 -4.89
N ARG A 85 2.28 12.24 -5.40
CA ARG A 85 3.56 12.56 -6.05
C ARG A 85 4.76 12.46 -5.11
N ARG A 86 4.59 12.84 -3.83
CA ARG A 86 5.63 12.67 -2.81
C ARG A 86 5.97 11.19 -2.61
N VAL A 87 4.97 10.32 -2.48
CA VAL A 87 5.16 8.87 -2.38
C VAL A 87 5.89 8.35 -3.61
N MET A 88 5.47 8.73 -4.82
CA MET A 88 6.13 8.29 -6.05
C MET A 88 7.59 8.73 -6.13
N TYR A 89 7.90 9.97 -5.75
CA TYR A 89 9.26 10.49 -5.76
C TYR A 89 10.20 9.63 -4.91
N GLU A 90 9.73 9.09 -3.78
CA GLU A 90 10.51 8.16 -2.93
C GLU A 90 10.76 6.78 -3.56
N HIS A 91 10.09 6.47 -4.67
CA HIS A 91 10.17 5.20 -5.38
C HIS A 91 10.90 5.31 -6.73
N PHE A 92 11.32 6.52 -7.14
CA PHE A 92 11.94 6.77 -8.45
C PHE A 92 13.26 6.01 -8.68
N ASP A 93 14.01 5.74 -7.62
CA ASP A 93 15.29 5.02 -7.69
C ASP A 93 15.14 3.50 -7.48
N ARG A 94 13.89 3.02 -7.36
CA ARG A 94 13.58 1.60 -7.14
C ARG A 94 13.15 0.88 -8.41
N SER A 95 13.09 1.59 -9.53
CA SER A 95 12.70 1.04 -10.85
C SER A 95 11.37 0.27 -10.80
N ILE A 96 10.39 0.77 -10.03
CA ILE A 96 9.06 0.17 -9.95
C ILE A 96 8.41 0.19 -11.33
N ASP A 97 7.91 -0.96 -11.78
CA ASP A 97 7.10 -1.05 -12.99
C ASP A 97 5.85 -0.16 -12.84
N PRO A 98 5.63 0.82 -13.74
CA PRO A 98 4.46 1.71 -13.70
C PRO A 98 3.12 0.98 -13.64
N ALA A 99 3.03 -0.26 -14.14
CA ALA A 99 1.80 -1.05 -14.09
C ALA A 99 1.45 -1.52 -12.67
N LEU A 100 2.38 -1.50 -11.71
CA LEU A 100 2.18 -1.99 -10.34
C LEU A 100 1.49 -0.99 -9.41
N TRP A 101 1.36 0.28 -9.80
CA TRP A 101 0.72 1.31 -8.97
C TRP A 101 -0.78 1.04 -8.72
N LYS A 102 -1.48 0.41 -9.67
CA LYS A 102 -2.89 0.03 -9.50
C LYS A 102 -3.07 -1.31 -8.78
N PRO A 103 -2.41 -2.42 -9.16
CA PRO A 103 -2.51 -3.71 -8.47
C PRO A 103 -2.17 -3.68 -6.97
N PHE A 104 -1.35 -2.72 -6.52
CA PHE A 104 -1.10 -2.52 -5.08
C PHE A 104 -2.39 -2.49 -4.24
N TRP A 105 -3.45 -1.89 -4.76
CA TRP A 105 -4.71 -1.73 -4.03
C TRP A 105 -5.48 -3.05 -3.88
N ASP A 106 -5.29 -4.01 -4.78
CA ASP A 106 -5.85 -5.36 -4.63
C ASP A 106 -5.13 -6.10 -3.49
N TYR A 107 -3.80 -5.93 -3.38
CA TYR A 107 -3.02 -6.47 -2.26
C TYR A 107 -3.44 -5.85 -0.93
N TRP A 108 -3.68 -4.54 -0.93
CA TRP A 108 -4.15 -3.83 0.25
C TRP A 108 -5.51 -4.34 0.73
N VAL A 109 -6.47 -4.54 -0.18
CA VAL A 109 -7.78 -5.14 0.16
C VAL A 109 -7.61 -6.55 0.73
N GLY A 110 -6.80 -7.40 0.09
CA GLY A 110 -6.51 -8.74 0.59
C GLY A 110 -5.88 -8.72 1.99
N PHE A 111 -4.98 -7.77 2.25
CA PHE A 111 -4.40 -7.54 3.58
C PHE A 111 -5.46 -7.14 4.61
N LEU A 112 -6.34 -6.19 4.29
CA LEU A 112 -7.42 -5.78 5.20
C LEU A 112 -8.33 -6.96 5.59
N GLU A 113 -8.70 -7.80 4.63
CA GLU A 113 -9.52 -8.99 4.86
C GLU A 113 -8.78 -10.08 5.65
N SER A 114 -7.45 -10.11 5.61
CA SER A 114 -6.65 -11.01 6.45
C SER A 114 -6.57 -10.58 7.93
N LYS A 115 -6.85 -9.31 8.23
CA LYS A 115 -6.70 -8.70 9.56
C LYS A 115 -8.03 -8.39 10.25
N GLY A 116 -9.15 -8.53 9.55
CA GLY A 116 -10.46 -8.12 10.03
C GLY A 116 -11.60 -8.90 9.36
N PRO A 117 -12.84 -8.48 9.58
CA PRO A 117 -13.97 -9.07 8.88
C PRO A 117 -13.85 -8.83 7.37
N ALA A 118 -14.49 -9.70 6.58
CA ALA A 118 -14.60 -9.51 5.14
C ALA A 118 -15.18 -8.13 4.82
N LEU A 119 -14.58 -7.45 3.84
CA LEU A 119 -15.06 -6.14 3.42
C LEU A 119 -16.38 -6.29 2.65
N THR A 120 -17.29 -5.34 2.84
CA THR A 120 -18.53 -5.27 2.07
C THR A 120 -18.24 -4.97 0.60
N ALA A 121 -19.20 -5.26 -0.29
CA ALA A 121 -19.07 -4.94 -1.70
C ALA A 121 -18.83 -3.44 -1.95
N GLU A 122 -19.49 -2.58 -1.18
CA GLU A 122 -19.32 -1.13 -1.23
C GLU A 122 -17.91 -0.70 -0.81
N GLN A 123 -17.35 -1.30 0.25
CA GLN A 123 -15.99 -1.02 0.69
C GLN A 123 -14.95 -1.45 -0.35
N LYS A 124 -15.13 -2.61 -0.99
CA LYS A 124 -14.24 -3.08 -2.06
C LYS A 124 -14.30 -2.16 -3.27
N GLU A 125 -15.49 -1.75 -3.67
CA GLU A 125 -15.67 -0.81 -4.79
C GLU A 125 -15.06 0.57 -4.46
N ALA A 126 -15.17 1.02 -3.22
CA ALA A 126 -14.49 2.24 -2.77
C ALA A 126 -12.97 2.12 -2.92
N TRP A 127 -12.33 1.06 -2.41
CA TRP A 127 -10.88 0.87 -2.57
C TRP A 127 -10.44 0.73 -4.04
N LYS A 128 -11.24 0.08 -4.88
CA LYS A 128 -10.99 0.00 -6.33
C LYS A 128 -11.02 1.37 -7.00
N ASN A 129 -12.01 2.20 -6.64
CA ASN A 129 -12.09 3.58 -7.13
C ASN A 129 -10.91 4.42 -6.62
N PHE A 130 -10.55 4.25 -5.35
CA PHE A 130 -9.37 4.87 -4.77
C PHE A 130 -8.10 4.54 -5.56
N GLY A 131 -7.87 3.26 -5.83
CA GLY A 131 -6.72 2.81 -6.60
C GLY A 131 -6.72 3.30 -8.04
N THR A 132 -7.89 3.49 -8.65
CA THR A 132 -8.03 4.07 -9.99
C THR A 132 -7.61 5.53 -10.00
N VAL A 133 -8.08 6.34 -9.04
CA VAL A 133 -7.70 7.76 -8.92
C VAL A 133 -6.22 7.91 -8.57
N PHE A 134 -5.71 7.09 -7.65
CA PHE A 134 -4.30 7.03 -7.29
C PHE A 134 -3.42 6.76 -8.52
N ASN A 135 -3.75 5.71 -9.29
CA ASN A 135 -3.00 5.34 -10.47
C ASN A 135 -3.05 6.43 -11.54
N ALA A 136 -4.20 7.08 -11.76
CA ALA A 136 -4.31 8.17 -12.73
C ALA A 136 -3.35 9.33 -12.42
N GLU A 137 -3.24 9.74 -11.15
CA GLU A 137 -2.23 10.73 -10.74
C GLU A 137 -0.81 10.18 -10.91
N CYS A 138 -0.59 8.89 -10.64
CA CYS A 138 0.72 8.29 -10.80
C CYS A 138 1.23 8.34 -12.24
N GLN A 139 0.40 7.89 -13.18
CA GLN A 139 0.75 7.91 -14.60
C GLN A 139 0.95 9.34 -15.10
N ALA A 140 0.07 10.27 -14.71
CA ALA A 140 0.22 11.69 -15.07
C ALA A 140 1.54 12.28 -14.55
N TYR A 141 1.96 11.92 -13.33
CA TYR A 141 3.22 12.40 -12.79
C TYR A 141 4.43 11.78 -13.48
N LEU A 142 4.40 10.48 -13.80
CA LEU A 142 5.45 9.81 -14.57
C LEU A 142 5.61 10.45 -15.96
N THR A 143 4.50 10.70 -16.68
CA THR A 143 4.52 11.42 -17.96
C THR A 143 5.18 12.80 -17.81
N ARG A 144 4.80 13.57 -16.78
CA ARG A 144 5.36 14.92 -16.55
C ARG A 144 6.85 14.90 -16.21
N MET A 145 7.32 13.84 -15.56
CA MET A 145 8.73 13.66 -15.19
C MET A 145 9.54 12.95 -16.28
N GLU A 146 8.97 12.73 -17.46
CA GLU A 146 9.59 12.02 -18.59
C GLU A 146 10.08 10.61 -18.22
N ARG A 147 9.31 9.92 -17.39
CA ARG A 147 9.59 8.55 -16.92
C ARG A 147 8.68 7.53 -17.61
N PRO A 148 9.04 6.23 -17.59
CA PRO A 148 8.16 5.16 -18.05
C PRO A 148 6.79 5.25 -17.38
N HIS A 149 5.72 5.08 -18.15
CA HIS A 149 4.32 5.13 -17.73
C HIS A 149 3.50 4.10 -18.52
N ALA A 150 2.33 3.72 -18.01
CA ALA A 150 1.45 2.68 -18.56
C ALA A 150 0.02 3.20 -18.78
#